data_AF-C4LH01-F1
#
_entry.id   AF-C4LH01-F1
#
_cell.length_a   1.000
_cell.length_b   1.000
_cell.length_c   1.000
_cell.angle_alpha   90.00
_cell.angle_beta   90.00
_cell.angle_gamma   90.00
#
_symmetry.space_group_name_H-M   'P 1'
#
loop_
_entity.id
_entity.type
_entity.pdbx_description
1 polymer ?
#
loop_
_entity_poly.entity_id
_entity_poly.type
_entity_poly.pdbx_seq_one_letter_code
_entity_poly.pdbx_strand_id
1 'polypeptide(L)'
;MFDIKSLEGHTTHPTRPHTQRKRLVSSPDLGALAATDRQTTTLKHMTNYDTHRDNNRETSDHELSESEYITTVSTPNLVRTIASLLLGGAVGVMGFAIAPLLKVILLIVLAGAGLLFITIHPYRRDVSAAYMNRYGEYRTTVRRLIPLFPDWLALMILPVIPMQGTFLGIIAFVVASVYNYLVFPWIDGTAYTQEPDTP
;
A
#
# COMPACT_ATOMS: atom_id res chain seq x y z
N MET A 1 -2.05 35.73 -36.80
CA MET A 1 -2.66 36.88 -36.12
C MET A 1 -4.12 36.52 -35.87
N PHE A 2 -4.57 36.68 -34.62
CA PHE A 2 -5.84 36.25 -33.98
C PHE A 2 -5.93 34.77 -33.56
N ASP A 3 -6.33 34.41 -32.33
CA ASP A 3 -6.43 35.11 -31.04
C ASP A 3 -6.50 34.02 -29.94
N ILE A 4 -5.60 34.08 -28.96
CA ILE A 4 -5.50 33.17 -27.80
C ILE A 4 -5.96 33.96 -26.57
N LYS A 5 -7.27 34.20 -26.48
CA LYS A 5 -7.85 34.95 -25.34
C LYS A 5 -9.33 34.68 -25.07
N SER A 6 -9.77 33.43 -25.24
CA SER A 6 -11.12 33.05 -24.84
C SER A 6 -11.09 31.74 -24.05
N LEU A 7 -11.77 31.75 -22.91
CA LEU A 7 -12.00 30.66 -21.96
C LEU A 7 -11.02 30.60 -20.76
N GLU A 8 -10.79 31.75 -20.13
CA GLU A 8 -10.79 31.81 -18.66
C GLU A 8 -12.25 31.63 -18.17
N GLY A 9 -12.45 30.76 -17.18
CA GLY A 9 -13.65 30.80 -16.33
C GLY A 9 -14.43 29.50 -16.21
N HIS A 10 -14.10 28.66 -15.23
CA HIS A 10 -15.03 28.16 -14.20
C HIS A 10 -14.32 27.24 -13.21
N THR A 11 -13.62 27.81 -12.23
CA THR A 11 -13.23 27.09 -11.00
C THR A 11 -14.39 27.13 -10.02
N THR A 12 -15.24 26.11 -10.02
CA THR A 12 -16.26 25.90 -9.00
C THR A 12 -15.68 25.11 -7.83
N HIS A 13 -15.42 25.82 -6.73
CA HIS A 13 -15.19 25.26 -5.40
C HIS A 13 -16.44 24.49 -4.90
N PRO A 14 -16.32 23.27 -4.36
CA PRO A 14 -17.41 22.65 -3.62
C PRO A 14 -17.47 23.20 -2.18
N THR A 15 -18.57 23.89 -1.89
CA THR A 15 -18.99 24.41 -0.59
C THR A 15 -19.18 23.27 0.43
N ARG A 16 -18.42 23.30 1.54
CA ARG A 16 -18.66 22.42 2.71
C ARG A 16 -19.77 23.01 3.59
N PRO A 17 -20.74 22.21 4.08
CA PRO A 17 -21.75 22.70 5.00
C PRO A 17 -21.18 22.86 6.43
N HIS A 18 -21.30 24.07 6.98
CA HIS A 18 -21.02 24.40 8.37
C HIS A 18 -22.12 23.83 9.30
N THR A 19 -21.79 22.84 10.12
CA THR A 19 -22.68 22.39 11.21
C THR A 19 -22.41 23.21 12.47
N GLN A 20 -23.21 24.25 12.66
CA GLN A 20 -23.19 25.11 13.85
C GLN A 20 -23.93 24.41 15.00
N ARG A 21 -23.21 23.85 15.97
CA ARG A 21 -23.82 23.24 17.17
C ARG A 21 -24.26 24.36 18.14
N LYS A 22 -25.58 24.56 18.27
CA LYS A 22 -26.20 25.45 19.24
C LYS A 22 -25.77 25.06 20.67
N ARG A 23 -25.14 26.00 21.38
CA ARG A 23 -24.94 25.96 22.83
C ARG A 23 -26.15 26.65 23.46
N LEU A 24 -27.00 25.90 24.15
CA LEU A 24 -28.09 26.45 24.97
C LEU A 24 -27.82 26.13 26.44
N VAL A 25 -27.92 27.20 27.22
CA VAL A 25 -27.63 27.38 28.65
C VAL A 25 -28.77 26.82 29.51
N SER A 26 -28.47 26.24 30.67
CA SER A 26 -29.25 26.43 31.92
C SER A 26 -28.59 25.76 33.16
N SER A 27 -28.11 26.60 34.09
CA SER A 27 -28.32 26.47 35.56
C SER A 27 -29.39 27.51 35.91
N PRO A 28 -30.21 27.41 36.99
CA PRO A 28 -29.84 27.15 38.40
C PRO A 28 -30.84 26.16 39.09
N ASP A 29 -30.86 25.78 40.37
CA ASP A 29 -30.72 26.55 41.61
C ASP A 29 -30.61 25.63 42.85
N LEU A 30 -30.22 26.25 43.98
CA LEU A 30 -29.90 25.71 45.30
C LEU A 30 -31.07 25.05 46.10
N GLY A 31 -30.68 24.12 46.99
CA GLY A 31 -31.40 23.70 48.20
C GLY A 31 -31.34 22.18 48.40
N ALA A 32 -30.94 21.56 49.51
CA ALA A 32 -30.69 21.99 50.87
C ALA A 32 -29.83 20.91 51.59
N LEU A 33 -28.99 21.34 52.55
CA LEU A 33 -28.66 20.68 53.82
C LEU A 33 -28.27 19.19 53.85
N ALA A 34 -27.00 18.89 54.13
CA ALA A 34 -26.59 18.06 55.27
C ALA A 34 -25.05 17.99 55.35
N ALA A 35 -24.50 18.55 56.43
CA ALA A 35 -23.13 18.33 56.83
C ALA A 35 -23.01 16.88 57.35
N THR A 36 -22.19 16.04 56.73
CA THR A 36 -21.57 14.87 57.36
C THR A 36 -20.37 14.42 56.54
N ASP A 37 -19.23 14.30 57.24
CA ASP A 37 -18.06 13.50 56.94
C ASP A 37 -17.21 13.84 55.69
N ARG A 38 -16.18 14.68 55.92
CA ARG A 38 -15.19 15.12 54.92
C ARG A 38 -13.82 14.42 55.04
N GLN A 39 -13.70 13.26 55.68
CA GLN A 39 -12.38 12.62 55.84
C GLN A 39 -12.27 11.16 55.38
N THR A 40 -13.36 10.49 55.02
CA THR A 40 -13.27 9.08 54.57
C THR A 40 -13.20 8.92 53.05
N THR A 41 -13.34 10.01 52.29
CA THR A 41 -13.38 9.94 50.81
C THR A 41 -11.99 10.09 50.16
N THR A 42 -11.02 10.72 50.82
CA THR A 42 -9.74 11.09 50.15
C THR A 42 -8.77 9.91 50.00
N LEU A 43 -8.85 8.87 50.85
CA LEU A 43 -7.93 7.73 50.81
C LEU A 43 -8.43 6.57 49.93
N LYS A 44 -9.74 6.47 49.66
CA LYS A 44 -10.30 5.57 48.62
C LYS A 44 -10.21 6.16 47.22
N HIS A 45 -10.04 7.48 47.09
CA HIS A 45 -9.99 8.13 45.79
C HIS A 45 -8.61 8.11 45.14
N MET A 46 -7.55 7.89 45.92
CA MET A 46 -6.16 7.83 45.42
C MET A 46 -5.89 6.48 44.71
N THR A 47 -6.45 5.37 45.19
CA THR A 47 -6.17 4.04 44.62
C THR A 47 -6.95 3.77 43.35
N ASN A 48 -8.17 4.31 43.22
CA ASN A 48 -9.04 4.07 42.06
C ASN A 48 -8.55 4.81 40.80
N TYR A 49 -7.94 5.99 40.97
CA TYR A 49 -7.40 6.77 39.85
C TYR A 49 -6.17 6.09 39.22
N ASP A 50 -5.33 5.47 40.05
CA ASP A 50 -4.14 4.76 39.59
C ASP A 50 -4.49 3.42 38.90
N THR A 51 -5.52 2.69 39.37
CA THR A 51 -5.94 1.44 38.71
C THR A 51 -6.55 1.69 37.33
N HIS A 52 -7.34 2.76 37.15
CA HIS A 52 -7.88 3.11 35.84
C HIS A 52 -6.81 3.60 34.86
N ARG A 53 -5.75 4.25 35.36
CA ARG A 53 -4.64 4.72 34.52
C ARG A 53 -3.80 3.55 33.99
N ASP A 54 -3.55 2.54 34.82
CA ASP A 54 -2.78 1.37 34.42
C ASP A 54 -3.57 0.49 33.45
N ASN A 55 -4.85 0.23 33.74
CA ASN A 55 -5.72 -0.56 32.86
C ASN A 55 -5.89 0.09 31.48
N ASN A 56 -5.99 1.43 31.43
CA ASN A 56 -6.09 2.17 30.17
C ASN A 56 -4.76 2.15 29.39
N ARG A 57 -3.62 2.05 30.07
CA ARG A 57 -2.30 1.97 29.44
C ARG A 57 -2.08 0.58 28.85
N GLU A 58 -2.38 -0.47 29.60
CA GLU A 58 -2.27 -1.86 29.16
C GLU A 58 -3.23 -2.17 28.00
N THR A 59 -4.46 -1.64 28.04
CA THR A 59 -5.42 -1.74 26.92
C THR A 59 -5.02 -0.88 25.72
N SER A 60 -4.43 0.31 25.92
CA SER A 60 -3.90 1.11 24.81
C SER A 60 -2.70 0.43 24.14
N ASP A 61 -1.81 -0.18 24.92
CA ASP A 61 -0.63 -0.88 24.41
C ASP A 61 -1.04 -2.19 23.69
N HIS A 62 -2.09 -2.87 24.17
CA HIS A 62 -2.69 -4.01 23.48
C HIS A 62 -3.50 -3.60 22.24
N GLU A 63 -4.27 -2.51 22.26
CA GLU A 63 -4.96 -2.00 21.06
C GLU A 63 -3.97 -1.45 20.03
N LEU A 64 -2.88 -0.82 20.45
CA LEU A 64 -1.79 -0.41 19.56
C LEU A 64 -1.12 -1.64 18.97
N SER A 65 -0.79 -2.67 19.77
CA SER A 65 -0.23 -3.91 19.25
C SER A 65 -1.18 -4.68 18.33
N GLU A 66 -2.48 -4.70 18.59
CA GLU A 66 -3.47 -5.37 17.73
C GLU A 66 -3.75 -4.55 16.46
N SER A 67 -3.86 -3.22 16.54
CA SER A 67 -4.07 -2.37 15.36
C SER A 67 -2.80 -2.21 14.51
N GLU A 68 -1.61 -2.24 15.11
CA GLU A 68 -0.32 -2.27 14.42
C GLU A 68 -0.05 -3.64 13.77
N TYR A 69 -0.54 -4.73 14.35
CA TYR A 69 -0.55 -6.06 13.72
C TYR A 69 -1.60 -6.17 12.60
N ILE A 70 -2.72 -5.45 12.71
CA ILE A 70 -3.79 -5.40 11.72
C ILE A 70 -3.56 -4.22 10.76
N THR A 71 -2.50 -4.28 9.92
CA THR A 71 -2.53 -3.74 8.54
C THR A 71 -1.25 -3.98 7.72
N THR A 72 -0.28 -4.77 8.20
CA THR A 72 0.85 -5.17 7.35
C THR A 72 0.44 -6.26 6.37
N VAL A 73 -0.18 -5.84 5.27
CA VAL A 73 -0.59 -6.72 4.18
C VAL A 73 0.68 -7.18 3.45
N SER A 74 1.10 -8.43 3.66
CA SER A 74 2.30 -9.04 3.07
C SER A 74 1.93 -9.88 1.85
N THR A 75 2.72 -9.77 0.78
CA THR A 75 2.48 -10.54 -0.45
C THR A 75 2.59 -12.03 -0.17
N PRO A 76 1.58 -12.86 -0.51
CA PRO A 76 1.69 -14.30 -0.39
C PRO A 76 2.90 -14.83 -1.18
N ASN A 77 3.75 -15.62 -0.51
CA ASN A 77 5.00 -16.12 -1.11
C ASN A 77 4.77 -16.87 -2.43
N LEU A 78 3.69 -17.65 -2.52
CA LEU A 78 3.33 -18.38 -3.75
C LEU A 78 3.08 -17.41 -4.91
N VAL A 79 2.32 -16.34 -4.66
CA VAL A 79 1.98 -15.34 -5.69
C VAL A 79 3.25 -14.65 -6.19
N ARG A 80 4.08 -14.23 -5.22
CA ARG A 80 5.37 -13.60 -5.48
C ARG A 80 6.28 -14.48 -6.34
N THR A 81 6.43 -15.75 -5.99
CA THR A 81 7.27 -16.69 -6.74
C THR A 81 6.76 -16.90 -8.16
N ILE A 82 5.47 -17.23 -8.32
CA ILE A 82 4.89 -17.52 -9.64
C ILE A 82 5.01 -16.31 -10.55
N ALA A 83 4.56 -15.14 -10.10
CA ALA A 83 4.62 -13.93 -10.90
C ALA A 83 6.06 -13.56 -11.29
N SER A 84 7.03 -13.75 -10.40
CA SER A 84 8.45 -13.48 -10.68
C SER A 84 9.04 -14.47 -11.70
N LEU A 85 8.62 -15.73 -11.67
CA LEU A 85 9.00 -16.71 -12.69
C LEU A 85 8.40 -16.36 -14.05
N LEU A 86 7.14 -15.90 -14.10
CA LEU A 86 6.51 -15.50 -15.36
C LEU A 86 7.18 -14.26 -15.96
N LEU A 87 7.42 -13.22 -15.15
CA LEU A 87 8.09 -12.00 -15.59
C LEU A 87 9.54 -12.26 -16.02
N GLY A 88 10.29 -13.01 -15.22
CA GLY A 88 11.66 -13.41 -15.60
C GLY A 88 11.68 -14.34 -16.81
N GLY A 89 10.66 -15.19 -17.00
CA GLY A 89 10.48 -16.00 -18.19
C GLY A 89 10.33 -15.15 -19.45
N ALA A 90 9.53 -14.10 -19.38
CA ALA A 90 9.34 -13.14 -20.47
C ALA A 90 10.68 -12.51 -20.90
N VAL A 91 11.54 -12.14 -19.96
CA VAL A 91 12.89 -11.63 -20.23
C VAL A 91 13.80 -12.74 -20.78
N GLY A 92 13.83 -13.90 -20.14
CA GLY A 92 14.69 -15.03 -20.52
C GLY A 92 14.48 -15.52 -21.94
N VAL A 93 13.23 -15.54 -22.41
CA VAL A 93 12.86 -15.89 -23.79
C VAL A 93 13.64 -15.07 -24.83
N MET A 94 13.94 -13.80 -24.53
CA MET A 94 14.69 -12.94 -25.47
C MET A 94 16.11 -13.42 -25.72
N GLY A 95 16.72 -14.12 -24.74
CA GLY A 95 18.09 -14.64 -24.84
C GLY A 95 18.21 -15.96 -25.62
N PHE A 96 17.13 -16.69 -25.87
CA PHE A 96 17.16 -17.96 -26.60
C PHE A 96 17.36 -17.76 -28.11
N ALA A 97 18.03 -18.71 -28.77
CA ALA A 97 18.19 -18.76 -30.22
C ALA A 97 16.97 -19.39 -30.91
N ILE A 98 15.81 -18.74 -30.79
CA ILE A 98 14.55 -19.17 -31.42
C ILE A 98 14.01 -18.10 -32.37
N ALA A 99 13.02 -18.46 -33.20
CA ALA A 99 12.44 -17.56 -34.19
C ALA A 99 11.91 -16.25 -33.54
N PRO A 100 12.18 -15.07 -34.13
CA PRO A 100 11.81 -13.78 -33.54
C PRO A 100 10.31 -13.66 -33.20
N LEU A 101 9.44 -14.16 -34.08
CA LEU A 101 8.00 -14.13 -33.84
C LEU A 101 7.59 -14.95 -32.60
N LEU A 102 8.23 -16.11 -32.39
CA LEU A 102 7.98 -16.93 -31.19
C LEU A 102 8.43 -16.21 -29.92
N LYS A 103 9.54 -15.46 -29.95
CA LYS A 103 9.98 -14.65 -28.80
C LYS A 103 8.92 -13.65 -28.38
N VAL A 104 8.36 -12.92 -29.35
CA VAL A 104 7.34 -11.90 -29.10
C VAL A 104 6.05 -12.52 -28.57
N ILE A 105 5.61 -13.64 -29.15
CA ILE A 105 4.42 -14.36 -28.66
C ILE A 105 4.62 -14.82 -27.22
N LEU A 106 5.74 -15.50 -26.93
CA LEU A 106 6.05 -15.98 -25.59
C LEU A 106 6.19 -14.84 -24.58
N LEU A 107 6.83 -13.72 -24.96
CA LEU A 107 6.90 -12.52 -24.14
C LEU A 107 5.52 -12.02 -23.73
N ILE A 108 4.62 -11.84 -24.70
CA ILE A 108 3.27 -11.33 -24.45
C ILE A 108 2.50 -12.30 -23.55
N VAL A 109 2.59 -13.61 -23.81
CA VAL A 109 1.91 -14.63 -23.01
C VAL A 109 2.45 -14.67 -21.58
N LEU A 110 3.76 -14.70 -21.39
CA LEU A 110 4.41 -14.79 -20.07
C LEU A 110 4.20 -13.51 -19.25
N ALA A 111 4.47 -12.35 -19.84
CA ALA A 111 4.27 -11.06 -19.18
C ALA A 111 2.78 -10.84 -18.90
N GLY A 112 1.92 -11.07 -19.89
CA GLY A 112 0.47 -10.94 -19.76
C GLY A 112 -0.11 -11.85 -18.68
N ALA A 113 0.27 -13.13 -18.66
CA ALA A 113 -0.14 -14.07 -17.63
C ALA A 113 0.41 -13.69 -16.25
N GLY A 114 1.65 -13.18 -16.17
CA GLY A 114 2.23 -12.66 -14.92
C GLY A 114 1.40 -11.52 -14.37
N LEU A 115 1.14 -10.49 -15.18
CA LEU A 115 0.34 -9.33 -14.77
C LEU A 115 -1.10 -9.74 -14.41
N LEU A 116 -1.73 -10.58 -15.23
CA LEU A 116 -3.10 -11.06 -15.01
C LEU A 116 -3.22 -11.87 -13.71
N PHE A 117 -2.24 -12.71 -13.44
CA PHE A 117 -2.21 -13.50 -12.21
C PHE A 117 -2.16 -12.62 -10.96
N ILE A 118 -1.38 -11.53 -10.99
CA ILE A 118 -1.34 -10.56 -9.88
C ILE A 118 -2.67 -9.82 -9.76
N THR A 119 -3.34 -9.46 -10.86
CA THR A 119 -4.59 -8.66 -10.82
C THR A 119 -5.82 -9.46 -10.40
N ILE A 120 -5.88 -10.74 -10.73
CA ILE A 120 -7.01 -11.62 -10.35
C ILE A 120 -6.96 -12.05 -8.89
N HIS A 121 -5.77 -12.08 -8.28
CA HIS A 121 -5.61 -12.66 -6.94
C HIS A 121 -6.42 -11.90 -5.87
N PRO A 122 -7.20 -12.60 -5.01
CA PRO A 122 -8.08 -11.97 -4.02
C PRO A 122 -7.35 -10.99 -3.08
N TYR A 123 -6.09 -11.29 -2.78
CA TYR A 123 -5.17 -10.44 -2.01
C TYR A 123 -5.10 -8.98 -2.46
N ARG A 124 -5.28 -8.66 -3.75
CA ARG A 124 -5.28 -7.26 -4.21
C ARG A 124 -6.40 -6.42 -3.58
N ARG A 125 -7.51 -7.05 -3.18
CA ARG A 125 -8.60 -6.38 -2.47
C ARG A 125 -8.13 -5.92 -1.10
N ASP A 126 -7.35 -6.77 -0.41
CA ASP A 126 -6.79 -6.49 0.92
C ASP A 126 -5.76 -5.35 0.85
N VAL A 127 -4.89 -5.36 -0.16
CA VAL A 127 -3.93 -4.26 -0.40
C VAL A 127 -4.66 -2.96 -0.71
N SER A 128 -5.70 -3.01 -1.53
CA SER A 128 -6.47 -1.82 -1.92
C SER A 128 -7.23 -1.24 -0.73
N ALA A 129 -7.81 -2.09 0.12
CA ALA A 129 -8.49 -1.67 1.35
C ALA A 129 -7.51 -1.05 2.36
N ALA A 130 -6.34 -1.67 2.58
CA ALA A 130 -5.30 -1.13 3.44
C ALA A 130 -4.79 0.23 2.93
N TYR A 131 -4.58 0.36 1.62
CA TYR A 131 -4.16 1.62 1.01
C TYR A 131 -5.24 2.72 1.13
N MET A 132 -6.52 2.36 0.94
CA MET A 132 -7.64 3.30 1.05
C MET A 132 -7.83 3.79 2.48
N ASN A 133 -7.70 2.89 3.47
CA ASN A 133 -7.75 3.25 4.88
C ASN A 133 -6.62 4.23 5.27
N ARG A 134 -5.44 4.09 4.65
CA ARG A 134 -4.27 4.91 4.98
C ARG A 134 -4.22 6.26 4.25
N TYR A 135 -4.56 6.30 2.97
CA TYR A 135 -4.35 7.49 2.13
C TYR A 135 -5.65 8.11 1.58
N GLY A 136 -6.82 7.51 1.80
CA GLY A 136 -8.13 8.03 1.36
C GLY A 136 -8.38 8.03 -0.15
N GLU A 137 -7.34 7.84 -0.98
CA GLU A 137 -7.42 7.71 -2.43
C GLU A 137 -6.43 6.65 -2.95
N TYR A 138 -6.85 5.88 -3.95
CA TYR A 138 -5.96 4.97 -4.67
C TYR A 138 -5.21 5.72 -5.79
N ARG A 139 -3.98 6.19 -5.52
CA ARG A 139 -3.12 6.80 -6.54
C ARG A 139 -2.10 5.83 -7.12
N THR A 140 -2.18 5.61 -8.43
CA THR A 140 -1.12 4.96 -9.20
C THR A 140 0.08 5.90 -9.30
N THR A 141 1.07 5.69 -8.43
CA THR A 141 2.26 6.55 -8.40
C THR A 141 3.30 6.01 -9.39
N VAL A 142 3.89 6.89 -10.21
CA VAL A 142 4.98 6.55 -11.16
C VAL A 142 6.14 5.84 -10.46
N ARG A 143 6.35 6.11 -9.16
CA ARG A 143 7.32 5.42 -8.30
C ARG A 143 7.17 3.90 -8.28
N ARG A 144 5.96 3.35 -8.51
CA ARG A 144 5.70 1.91 -8.62
C ARG A 144 6.26 1.29 -9.91
N LEU A 145 6.54 2.09 -10.94
CA LEU A 145 7.10 1.63 -12.21
C LEU A 145 8.63 1.58 -12.21
N ILE A 146 9.29 2.31 -11.30
CA ILE A 146 10.76 2.37 -11.20
C ILE A 146 11.39 0.97 -11.12
N PRO A 147 10.87 0.02 -10.32
CA PRO A 147 11.46 -1.32 -10.25
C PRO A 147 11.32 -2.14 -11.54
N LEU A 148 10.45 -1.77 -12.48
CA LEU A 148 10.34 -2.47 -13.77
C LEU A 148 11.38 -2.00 -14.79
N PHE A 149 12.07 -0.88 -14.52
CA PHE A 149 13.01 -0.30 -15.47
C PHE A 149 14.17 -1.24 -15.87
N PRO A 150 14.79 -2.01 -14.94
CA PRO A 150 15.84 -2.96 -15.31
C PRO A 150 15.35 -4.08 -16.24
N ASP A 151 14.14 -4.60 -16.04
CA ASP A 151 13.56 -5.60 -16.94
C ASP A 151 13.26 -5.01 -18.32
N TRP A 152 12.74 -3.78 -18.36
CA TRP A 152 12.55 -3.06 -19.62
C TRP A 152 13.88 -2.92 -20.38
N LEU A 153 14.95 -2.54 -19.67
CA LEU A 153 16.27 -2.41 -20.27
C LEU A 153 16.79 -3.77 -20.77
N ALA A 154 16.59 -4.84 -20.00
CA ALA A 154 16.95 -6.20 -20.41
C ALA A 154 16.20 -6.61 -21.69
N LEU A 155 14.90 -6.31 -21.80
CA LEU A 155 14.10 -6.59 -22.99
C LEU A 155 14.60 -5.85 -24.24
N MET A 156 15.18 -4.65 -24.08
CA MET A 156 15.74 -3.90 -25.20
C MET A 156 17.12 -4.42 -25.62
N ILE A 157 17.94 -4.87 -24.65
CA ILE A 157 19.33 -5.27 -24.91
C ILE A 157 19.40 -6.71 -25.41
N LEU A 158 18.73 -7.66 -24.75
CA LEU A 158 18.86 -9.10 -25.03
C LEU A 158 18.67 -9.49 -26.50
N PRO A 159 17.64 -8.96 -27.21
CA PRO A 159 17.42 -9.31 -28.61
C PRO A 159 18.55 -8.87 -29.55
N VAL A 160 19.35 -7.87 -29.15
CA VAL A 160 20.42 -7.28 -29.97
C VAL A 160 21.77 -7.97 -29.72
N ILE A 161 21.89 -8.72 -28.63
CA ILE A 161 23.10 -9.49 -28.32
C ILE A 161 23.29 -10.56 -29.41
N PRO A 162 24.45 -10.63 -30.10
CA PRO A 162 24.68 -11.63 -31.15
C PRO A 162 24.87 -13.06 -30.61
N MET A 163 25.21 -13.21 -29.32
CA MET A 163 25.46 -14.48 -28.63
C MET A 163 24.19 -15.14 -28.09
N GLN A 164 23.11 -15.17 -28.87
CA GLN A 164 21.87 -15.82 -28.45
C GLN A 164 22.05 -17.34 -28.36
N GLY A 165 21.43 -17.95 -27.35
CA GLY A 165 21.55 -19.38 -27.10
C GLY A 165 20.90 -19.80 -25.80
N THR A 166 20.86 -21.11 -25.56
CA THR A 166 20.22 -21.68 -24.37
C THR A 166 20.81 -21.14 -23.07
N PHE A 167 22.14 -21.01 -22.99
CA PHE A 167 22.82 -20.48 -21.80
C PHE A 167 22.43 -19.04 -21.49
N LEU A 168 22.43 -18.16 -22.49
CA LEU A 168 22.04 -16.77 -22.32
C LEU A 168 20.58 -16.66 -21.87
N GLY A 169 19.68 -17.44 -22.48
CA GLY A 169 18.26 -17.48 -22.10
C GLY A 169 18.04 -17.95 -20.66
N ILE A 170 18.73 -18.99 -20.21
CA ILE A 170 18.64 -19.51 -18.84
C ILE A 170 19.20 -18.50 -17.83
N ILE A 171 20.36 -17.90 -18.10
CA ILE A 171 20.96 -16.89 -17.21
C ILE A 171 20.03 -15.70 -17.07
N ALA A 172 19.55 -15.16 -18.20
CA ALA A 172 18.62 -14.05 -18.21
C ALA A 172 17.34 -14.35 -17.43
N PHE A 173 16.78 -15.55 -17.63
CA PHE A 173 15.62 -16.03 -16.88
C PHE A 173 15.86 -16.01 -15.37
N VAL A 174 16.94 -16.66 -14.90
CA VAL A 174 17.23 -16.76 -13.46
C VAL A 174 17.47 -15.39 -12.85
N VAL A 175 18.30 -14.56 -13.51
CA VAL A 175 18.62 -13.21 -13.01
C VAL A 175 17.36 -12.35 -12.93
N ALA A 176 16.55 -12.32 -14.00
CA ALA A 176 15.32 -11.55 -14.03
C ALA A 176 14.29 -12.09 -13.02
N SER A 177 14.15 -13.41 -12.85
CA SER A 177 13.24 -13.98 -11.85
C SER A 177 13.65 -13.68 -10.42
N VAL A 178 14.94 -13.78 -10.09
CA VAL A 178 15.45 -13.40 -8.76
C VAL A 178 15.24 -11.91 -8.53
N TYR A 179 15.58 -11.07 -9.52
CA TYR A 179 15.36 -9.63 -9.45
C TYR A 179 13.89 -9.30 -9.19
N ASN A 180 12.97 -9.84 -10.01
CA ASN A 180 11.53 -9.65 -9.87
C ASN A 180 11.04 -10.13 -8.51
N TYR A 181 11.53 -11.26 -8.02
CA TYR A 181 11.19 -11.75 -6.69
C TYR A 181 11.57 -10.73 -5.64
N LEU A 182 12.79 -10.18 -5.69
CA LEU A 182 13.24 -9.16 -4.74
C LEU A 182 12.34 -7.93 -4.81
N VAL A 183 12.13 -7.34 -6.00
CA VAL A 183 11.41 -6.07 -6.14
C VAL A 183 9.87 -6.17 -6.09
N PHE A 184 9.32 -7.39 -6.04
CA PHE A 184 7.89 -7.63 -6.10
C PHE A 184 7.04 -6.82 -5.08
N PRO A 185 7.45 -6.67 -3.80
CA PRO A 185 6.66 -5.89 -2.84
C PRO A 185 6.45 -4.42 -3.25
N TRP A 186 7.40 -3.84 -3.99
CA TRP A 186 7.28 -2.48 -4.52
C TRP A 186 6.38 -2.40 -5.76
N ILE A 187 6.36 -3.46 -6.58
CA ILE A 187 5.51 -3.57 -7.77
C ILE A 187 4.04 -3.73 -7.35
N ASP A 188 3.78 -4.63 -6.40
CA ASP A 188 2.44 -4.93 -5.89
C ASP A 188 1.95 -3.90 -4.86
N GLY A 189 2.85 -3.04 -4.40
CA GLY A 189 2.55 -1.89 -3.55
C GLY A 189 2.46 -2.19 -2.06
N THR A 190 2.82 -3.41 -1.67
CA THR A 190 2.78 -3.93 -0.30
C THR A 190 3.91 -3.36 0.55
N ALA A 191 5.00 -2.91 -0.08
CA ALA A 191 6.02 -2.11 0.59
C ALA A 191 5.46 -0.77 1.11
N TYR A 192 4.51 -0.14 0.41
CA TYR A 192 3.98 1.18 0.79
C TYR A 192 2.90 1.12 1.88
N THR A 193 2.38 -0.07 2.19
CA THR A 193 1.50 -0.26 3.34
C THR A 193 2.30 -0.43 4.65
N GLN A 194 3.59 -0.79 4.56
CA GLN A 194 4.47 -1.09 5.69
C GLN A 194 5.35 0.08 6.14
N GLU A 195 5.45 1.15 5.36
CA GLU A 195 6.33 2.28 5.69
C GLU A 195 5.81 3.00 6.95
N PRO A 196 6.57 3.15 8.04
CA PRO A 196 6.13 3.92 9.21
C PRO A 196 6.00 5.39 8.82
N ASP A 197 4.99 6.09 9.38
CA ASP A 197 4.79 7.52 9.12
C ASP A 197 6.08 8.29 9.46
N THR A 198 6.81 8.75 8.45
CA THR A 198 7.87 9.72 8.67
C THR A 198 7.21 11.07 8.96
N PRO A 199 7.47 11.68 10.13
CA PRO A 199 6.89 12.96 10.52
C PRO A 199 7.30 14.12 9.60
#